data_AF-A0A838S333-F1
#
_entry.id   AF-A0A838S333-F1
#
_cell.length_a   1.000
_cell.length_b   1.000
_cell.length_c   1.000
_cell.angle_alpha   90.00
_cell.angle_beta   90.00
_cell.angle_gamma   90.00
#
_symmetry.space_group_name_H-M   'P 1'
#
loop_
_entity.id
_entity.type
_entity.pdbx_description
1 polymer ?
#
loop_
_entity_poly.entity_id
_entity_poly.type
_entity_poly.pdbx_seq_one_letter_code
_entity_poly.pdbx_strand_id
1 'polypeptide(L)' 'MITGGESLVSHAGGTLLVETARRSGLTKELSAGLGRWRRPFAIHDPGKIVGDLAVAVALGGDA' A
#
# COMPACT_ATOMS: atom_id res chain seq x y z
N MET A 1 6.05 -0.41 -30.93
CA MET A 1 5.23 -0.78 -29.75
C MET A 1 6.20 -1.02 -28.59
N ILE A 2 6.34 -0.04 -27.69
CA ILE A 2 7.29 -0.08 -26.57
C ILE A 2 6.49 -0.34 -25.28
N THR A 3 5.91 -1.53 -25.15
CA THR A 3 5.02 -1.88 -24.02
C THR A 3 5.76 -1.98 -22.67
N GLY A 4 7.10 -1.95 -22.66
CA GLY A 4 7.91 -2.03 -21.44
C GLY A 4 8.03 -0.73 -20.64
N GLY A 5 8.02 0.44 -21.29
CA GLY A 5 8.28 1.72 -20.63
C GLY A 5 7.18 2.14 -19.64
N GLU A 6 5.92 2.02 -20.05
CA GLU A 6 4.76 2.31 -19.20
C GLU A 6 4.68 1.39 -17.98
N SER A 7 4.96 0.09 -18.18
CA SER A 7 4.97 -0.90 -17.12
C SER A 7 6.06 -0.61 -16.06
N LEU A 8 7.24 -0.18 -16.50
CA LEU A 8 8.34 0.20 -15.59
C LEU A 8 8.05 1.49 -14.83
N VAL A 9 7.42 2.48 -15.47
CA VAL A 9 6.98 3.72 -14.81
C VAL A 9 5.90 3.43 -13.76
N SER A 10 4.94 2.54 -14.07
CA SER A 10 3.94 2.08 -13.11
C SER A 10 4.57 1.33 -11.92
N HIS A 11 5.56 0.46 -12.18
CA HIS A 11 6.30 -0.24 -11.13
C HIS A 11 7.11 0.71 -10.23
N ALA A 12 7.80 1.69 -10.83
CA ALA A 12 8.54 2.72 -10.10
C ALA A 12 7.59 3.61 -9.28
N GLY A 13 6.42 3.97 -9.84
CA GLY A 13 5.38 4.74 -9.16
C GLY A 13 4.83 4.00 -7.94
N GLY A 14 4.49 2.71 -8.07
CA GLY A 14 4.03 1.89 -6.95
C GLY A 14 5.09 1.76 -5.85
N THR A 15 6.34 1.54 -6.23
CA THR A 15 7.46 1.45 -5.28
C THR A 15 7.68 2.77 -4.54
N LEU A 16 7.60 3.91 -5.25
CA LEU A 16 7.72 5.23 -4.67
C LEU A 16 6.60 5.50 -3.66
N LEU A 17 5.34 5.19 -3.99
CA LEU A 17 4.21 5.35 -3.07
C LEU A 17 4.39 4.55 -1.78
N VAL A 18 4.82 3.28 -1.88
CA VAL A 18 5.10 2.43 -0.72
C VAL A 18 6.25 2.99 0.12
N GLU A 19 7.32 3.46 -0.52
CA GLU A 19 8.46 4.09 0.16
C GLU A 19 8.02 5.37 0.90
N THR A 20 7.24 6.23 0.26
CA THR A 20 6.70 7.45 0.86
C THR A 20 5.81 7.14 2.06
N ALA A 21 4.91 6.16 1.96
CA ALA A 21 4.06 5.73 3.07
C ALA A 21 4.89 5.21 4.25
N ARG A 22 6.00 4.49 3.98
CA ARG A 22 6.91 4.04 5.04
C ARG A 22 7.67 5.20 5.67
N ARG A 23 8.25 6.10 4.85
CA ARG A 23 9.09 7.22 5.30
C ARG A 23 8.30 8.28 6.07
N SER A 24 7.06 8.51 5.70
CA SER A 24 6.14 9.42 6.41
C SER A 24 5.65 8.86 7.74
N GLY A 25 5.87 7.57 8.02
CA GLY A 25 5.31 6.89 9.19
C GLY A 25 3.85 6.46 9.04
N LEU A 26 3.22 6.75 7.90
CA LEU A 26 1.82 6.43 7.63
C LEU A 26 1.51 4.95 7.85
N THR A 27 2.37 4.04 7.39
CA THR A 27 2.18 2.59 7.58
C THR A 27 2.08 2.22 9.07
N LYS A 28 2.94 2.81 9.91
CA LYS A 28 2.96 2.55 11.36
C LYS A 28 1.70 3.08 12.04
N GLU A 29 1.29 4.29 11.69
CA GLU A 29 0.09 4.93 12.24
C GLU A 29 -1.19 4.21 11.81
N LEU A 30 -1.25 3.69 10.58
CA LEU A 30 -2.35 2.84 10.13
C LEU A 30 -2.44 1.55 10.95
N SER A 31 -1.33 0.85 11.17
CA SER A 31 -1.32 -0.37 12.00
C SER A 31 -1.73 -0.08 13.44
N ALA A 32 -1.26 1.02 14.02
CA ALA A 32 -1.64 1.42 15.37
C ALA A 32 -3.13 1.80 15.48
N GLY A 33 -3.61 2.68 14.58
CA GLY A 33 -4.98 3.17 14.58
C GLY A 33 -6.02 2.08 14.31
N LEU A 34 -5.65 1.07 13.51
CA LEU A 34 -6.51 -0.08 13.20
C LEU A 34 -6.29 -1.25 14.17
N GLY A 35 -5.42 -1.11 15.17
CA GLY A 35 -5.12 -2.15 16.16
C GLY A 35 -6.35 -2.68 16.89
N ARG A 36 -7.36 -1.84 17.14
CA ARG A 36 -8.64 -2.23 17.76
C ARG A 36 -9.44 -3.28 16.95
N TRP A 37 -9.17 -3.42 15.66
CA TRP A 37 -9.84 -4.39 14.77
C TRP A 37 -9.03 -5.67 14.59
N ARG A 38 -7.81 -5.73 15.14
CA ARG A 38 -6.98 -6.92 15.09
C ARG A 38 -7.54 -7.98 16.05
N ARG A 39 -8.05 -9.09 15.49
CA ARG A 39 -8.51 -10.24 16.27
C ARG A 39 -7.31 -10.94 16.95
N PRO A 40 -7.50 -11.65 18.08
CA PRO A 40 -6.40 -12.30 18.82
C PRO A 40 -5.50 -13.22 17.98
N PHE A 41 -6.09 -13.90 16.98
CA PHE A 41 -5.38 -14.82 16.10
C PHE A 41 -5.23 -14.29 14.67
N ALA A 42 -5.33 -12.97 14.48
CA ALA A 42 -5.15 -12.36 13.18
C ALA A 42 -3.69 -12.45 12.71
N ILE A 43 -3.47 -13.18 11.62
CA ILE A 43 -2.17 -13.34 10.96
C ILE A 43 -1.78 -12.04 10.24
N HIS A 44 -2.74 -11.38 9.61
CA HIS A 44 -2.50 -10.16 8.83
C HIS A 44 -2.72 -8.91 9.67
N ASP A 45 -1.84 -7.93 9.48
CA ASP A 45 -1.97 -6.61 10.07
C ASP A 45 -3.02 -5.79 9.29
N PRO A 46 -4.07 -5.27 9.95
CA PRO A 46 -5.13 -4.53 9.25
C PRO A 46 -4.63 -3.22 8.65
N GLY A 47 -3.62 -2.57 9.24
CA GLY A 47 -2.99 -1.38 8.68
C GLY A 47 -2.26 -1.66 7.37
N LYS A 48 -1.56 -2.80 7.30
CA LYS A 48 -0.94 -3.25 6.05
C LYS A 48 -1.99 -3.53 4.97
N ILE A 49 -3.07 -4.25 5.28
CA ILE A 49 -4.13 -4.56 4.30
C ILE A 49 -4.72 -3.28 3.70
N VAL A 50 -5.07 -2.31 4.55
CA VAL A 50 -5.64 -1.03 4.09
C VAL A 50 -4.61 -0.22 3.30
N GLY A 51 -3.34 -0.21 3.73
CA GLY A 51 -2.26 0.43 3.00
C GLY A 51 -2.05 -0.16 1.61
N ASP A 52 -2.02 -1.48 1.49
CA ASP A 52 -1.88 -2.19 0.21
C ASP A 52 -3.07 -1.90 -0.71
N LEU A 53 -4.30 -1.85 -0.17
CA LEU A 53 -5.50 -1.46 -0.93
C LEU A 53 -5.42 -0.02 -1.44
N ALA A 54 -4.99 0.94 -0.61
CA ALA A 54 -4.84 2.33 -1.01
C ALA A 54 -3.79 2.50 -2.13
N VAL A 55 -2.69 1.74 -2.07
CA VAL A 55 -1.68 1.70 -3.15
C VAL A 55 -2.29 1.13 -4.43
N ALA A 56 -3.07 0.05 -4.33
CA ALA A 56 -3.74 -0.55 -5.49
C ALA A 56 -4.71 0.45 -6.17
N VAL A 57 -5.52 1.17 -5.39
CA VAL A 57 -6.42 2.22 -5.88
C VAL A 57 -5.63 3.37 -6.50
N ALA A 58 -4.55 3.84 -5.87
CA ALA A 58 -3.72 4.91 -6.41
C ALA A 58 -3.06 4.56 -7.76
N LEU A 59 -2.88 3.27 -8.04
CA LEU A 59 -2.37 2.75 -9.32
C LEU A 59 -3.49 2.50 -10.36
N GLY A 60 -4.75 2.78 -10.02
CA GLY A 60 -5.91 2.59 -10.89
C GLY A 60 -6.58 1.21 -10.80
N GLY A 61 -6.38 0.47 -9.70
CA GLY A 61 -7.01 -0.83 -9.47
C GLY A 61 -8.52 -0.79 -9.17
N ASP A 62 -9.13 0.40 -9.18
CA ASP A 62 -10.55 0.66 -9.05
C ASP A 62 -11.28 0.98 -10.37
N ALA A 63 -10.51 1.13 -11.47
CA ALA A 63 -11.01 1.47 -12.80
C ALA A 63 -11.51 0.26 -13.61
#